data_AF-A0A7J0CT16-F1
#
_entry.id   AF-A0A7J0CT16-F1
#
_cell.length_a   1.000
_cell.length_b   1.000
_cell.length_c   1.000
_cell.angle_alpha   90.00
_cell.angle_beta   90.00
_cell.angle_gamma   90.00
#
_symmetry.space_group_name_H-M   'P 1'
#
loop_
_entity.id
_entity.type
_entity.pdbx_description
1 polymer ?
#
loop_
_entity_poly.entity_id
_entity_poly.type
_entity_poly.pdbx_seq_one_letter_code
_entity_poly.pdbx_strand_id
1 'polypeptide(L)'
;MEKYGQAEDGVDATRYPFWALVHDDLWTVDHGHELTLTSRGRRPTLGSLNGVDPAGGLREDDYALLLSQPEVAAGAAAGLLLRYFFPLPPGLLEDLGLHNSLAGRWADALRPVLGERFKDRDAIWRVYGGQKMGGIGCLADGILSAFSDDKGPYDDGRIPDTNWVAYVGDGLSGDQKITDGNELMAEHQAAGRPLRYWHKPFQEDWSFETWVVIVQRRFRWGIGEDKRPRREFLWVLAPSPLRSLRRGLRTLWQR
;
A
#
# COMPACT_ATOMS: atom_id res chain seq x y z
N MET A 1 -19.64 -1.92 7.80
CA MET A 1 -19.61 -1.02 6.62
C MET A 1 -19.80 0.44 6.97
N GLU A 2 -20.78 0.82 7.79
CA GLU A 2 -21.03 2.24 8.12
C GLU A 2 -19.86 2.89 8.87
N LYS A 3 -19.50 2.34 10.04
CA LYS A 3 -18.48 2.91 10.95
C LYS A 3 -17.11 3.14 10.30
N TYR A 4 -16.66 2.20 9.47
CA TYR A 4 -15.29 2.18 8.94
C TYR A 4 -15.19 2.35 7.42
N GLY A 5 -16.25 1.99 6.68
CA GLY A 5 -16.34 2.20 5.24
C GLY A 5 -17.03 3.52 4.87
N GLN A 6 -17.48 4.30 5.86
CA GLN A 6 -18.15 5.59 5.68
C GLN A 6 -19.40 5.51 4.77
N ALA A 7 -20.05 4.35 4.77
CA ALA A 7 -21.31 4.16 4.06
C ALA A 7 -22.47 4.73 4.88
N GLU A 8 -23.43 5.38 4.20
CA GLU A 8 -24.68 5.85 4.82
C GLU A 8 -25.62 4.68 5.16
N ASP A 9 -25.74 3.72 4.24
CA ASP A 9 -26.48 2.47 4.42
C ASP A 9 -25.52 1.29 4.32
N GLY A 10 -25.21 0.66 5.47
CA GLY A 10 -24.31 -0.48 5.54
C GLY A 10 -24.85 -1.73 4.84
N VAL A 11 -26.17 -1.90 4.79
CA VAL A 11 -26.82 -3.06 4.18
C VAL A 11 -26.69 -2.99 2.67
N ASP A 12 -27.02 -1.86 2.04
CA ASP A 12 -26.82 -1.70 0.59
C ASP A 12 -25.33 -1.71 0.21
N ALA A 13 -24.48 -1.07 1.02
CA ALA A 13 -23.05 -0.98 0.76
C ALA A 13 -22.35 -2.34 0.77
N THR A 14 -22.82 -3.30 1.57
CA THR A 14 -22.24 -4.66 1.63
C THR A 14 -22.54 -5.48 0.36
N ARG A 15 -23.64 -5.17 -0.34
CA ARG A 15 -24.05 -5.90 -1.55
C ARG A 15 -23.03 -5.83 -2.68
N TYR A 16 -22.34 -4.70 -2.81
CA TYR A 16 -21.32 -4.53 -3.84
C TYR A 16 -20.11 -5.47 -3.64
N PRO A 17 -19.37 -5.40 -2.52
CA PRO A 17 -18.21 -6.28 -2.31
C PRO A 17 -18.58 -7.76 -2.23
N PHE A 18 -19.78 -8.12 -1.73
CA PHE A 18 -20.23 -9.52 -1.70
C PHE A 18 -20.23 -10.18 -3.08
N TRP A 19 -20.48 -9.42 -4.15
CA TRP A 19 -20.43 -9.91 -5.52
C TRP A 19 -19.14 -9.55 -6.25
N ALA A 20 -18.62 -8.33 -6.06
CA ALA A 20 -17.44 -7.87 -6.78
C ALA A 20 -16.19 -8.70 -6.45
N LEU A 21 -16.04 -9.15 -5.20
CA LEU A 21 -14.90 -9.96 -4.79
C LEU A 21 -14.85 -11.34 -5.45
N VAL A 22 -15.96 -11.80 -6.04
CA VAL A 22 -15.98 -13.02 -6.88
C VAL A 22 -15.15 -12.81 -8.15
N HIS A 23 -15.22 -11.62 -8.74
CA HIS A 23 -14.44 -11.27 -9.92
C HIS A 23 -12.97 -10.95 -9.61
N ASP A 24 -12.66 -10.73 -8.33
CA ASP A 24 -11.29 -10.55 -7.84
C ASP A 24 -10.64 -11.89 -7.43
N ASP A 25 -11.30 -13.02 -7.69
CA ASP A 25 -10.87 -14.38 -7.32
C ASP A 25 -10.63 -14.56 -5.81
N LEU A 26 -11.36 -13.81 -4.97
CA LEU A 26 -11.24 -13.84 -3.49
C LEU A 26 -12.50 -14.36 -2.78
N TRP A 27 -13.62 -14.48 -3.48
CA TRP A 27 -14.92 -14.84 -2.90
C TRP A 27 -15.65 -15.85 -3.79
N THR A 28 -16.44 -16.72 -3.17
CA THR A 28 -17.33 -17.66 -3.85
C THR A 28 -18.76 -17.45 -3.34
N VAL A 29 -19.73 -17.59 -4.24
CA VAL A 29 -21.16 -17.47 -3.91
C VAL A 29 -21.87 -18.68 -4.49
N ASP A 30 -22.42 -19.52 -3.62
CA ASP A 30 -23.22 -20.67 -4.01
C ASP A 30 -24.49 -20.22 -4.70
N HIS A 31 -24.99 -21.01 -5.66
CA HIS A 31 -26.20 -20.69 -6.41
C HIS A 31 -26.18 -19.31 -7.11
N GLY A 32 -24.99 -18.74 -7.39
CA GLY A 32 -24.88 -17.40 -7.99
C GLY A 32 -25.59 -17.23 -9.35
N HIS A 33 -25.82 -18.33 -10.08
CA HIS A 33 -26.57 -18.35 -11.34
C HIS A 33 -28.09 -18.11 -11.15
N GLU A 34 -28.61 -18.29 -9.94
CA GLU A 34 -30.01 -18.05 -9.59
C GLU A 34 -30.27 -16.57 -9.23
N LEU A 35 -29.21 -15.76 -9.13
CA LEU A 35 -29.32 -14.36 -8.73
C LEU A 35 -29.71 -13.45 -9.90
N THR A 36 -30.76 -12.65 -9.70
CA THR A 36 -31.14 -11.58 -10.62
C THR A 36 -30.22 -10.38 -10.41
N LEU A 37 -29.45 -10.04 -11.45
CA LEU A 37 -28.54 -8.91 -11.44
C LEU A 37 -29.26 -7.58 -11.73
N THR A 38 -28.68 -6.49 -11.23
CA THR A 38 -29.08 -5.12 -11.60
C THR A 38 -28.83 -4.87 -13.10
N SER A 39 -29.45 -3.83 -13.67
CA SER A 39 -29.44 -3.50 -15.11
C SER A 39 -28.05 -3.33 -15.76
N ARG A 40 -26.97 -3.27 -14.97
CA ARG A 40 -25.58 -3.19 -15.45
C ARG A 40 -24.76 -4.46 -15.19
N GLY A 41 -25.37 -5.53 -14.67
CA GLY A 41 -24.70 -6.80 -14.37
C GLY A 41 -23.65 -6.74 -13.26
N ARG A 42 -23.50 -5.59 -12.56
CA ARG A 42 -22.39 -5.36 -11.63
C ARG A 42 -22.63 -5.89 -10.22
N ARG A 43 -23.89 -6.10 -9.85
CA ARG A 43 -24.28 -6.65 -8.54
C ARG A 43 -25.70 -7.23 -8.59
N PRO A 44 -26.01 -8.27 -7.79
CA PRO A 44 -27.35 -8.78 -7.57
C PRO A 44 -28.31 -7.70 -7.05
N THR A 45 -29.61 -7.90 -7.26
CA THR A 45 -30.67 -7.12 -6.61
C THR A 45 -30.83 -7.55 -5.15
N LEU A 46 -31.25 -6.63 -4.26
CA LEU A 46 -31.50 -6.96 -2.86
C LEU A 46 -32.58 -8.04 -2.70
N GLY A 47 -33.68 -7.92 -3.45
CA GLY A 47 -34.78 -8.88 -3.41
C GLY A 47 -34.35 -10.29 -3.82
N SER A 48 -33.45 -10.41 -4.81
CA SER A 48 -32.93 -11.71 -5.23
C SER A 48 -31.99 -12.32 -4.19
N LEU A 49 -31.11 -11.53 -3.57
CA LEU A 49 -30.22 -12.02 -2.52
C LEU A 49 -31.02 -12.52 -1.32
N ASN A 50 -32.01 -11.75 -0.87
CA ASN A 50 -32.84 -12.14 0.27
C ASN A 50 -33.75 -13.33 -0.02
N GLY A 51 -34.13 -13.54 -1.29
CA GLY A 51 -34.99 -14.66 -1.70
C GLY A 51 -34.24 -15.97 -1.88
N VAL A 52 -33.01 -15.92 -2.43
CA VAL A 52 -32.16 -17.10 -2.65
C VAL A 52 -31.35 -17.44 -1.39
N ASP A 53 -30.96 -16.44 -0.61
CA ASP A 53 -30.09 -16.55 0.57
C ASP A 53 -28.81 -17.37 0.31
N PRO A 54 -28.01 -16.99 -0.70
CA PRO A 54 -26.85 -17.78 -1.09
C PRO A 54 -25.75 -17.72 -0.02
N ALA A 55 -25.17 -18.88 0.30
CA ALA A 55 -23.93 -18.91 1.07
C ALA A 55 -22.81 -18.24 0.28
N GLY A 56 -22.07 -17.34 0.93
CA GLY A 56 -20.91 -16.68 0.35
C GLY A 56 -19.74 -16.65 1.31
N GLY A 57 -18.53 -16.87 0.80
CA GLY A 57 -17.34 -17.00 1.62
C GLY A 57 -16.04 -16.88 0.83
N LEU A 58 -14.92 -17.00 1.54
CA LEU A 58 -13.61 -17.16 0.92
C LEU A 58 -13.55 -18.47 0.13
N ARG A 59 -12.63 -18.51 -0.85
CA ARG A 59 -12.29 -19.76 -1.54
C ARG A 59 -11.78 -20.80 -0.54
N GLU A 60 -12.05 -22.07 -0.82
CA GLU A 60 -11.71 -23.19 0.06
C GLU A 60 -10.21 -23.21 0.42
N ASP A 61 -9.34 -23.11 -0.58
CA ASP A 61 -7.89 -23.10 -0.39
C ASP A 61 -7.41 -21.91 0.45
N ASP A 62 -7.97 -20.72 0.21
CA ASP A 62 -7.62 -19.51 0.97
C ASP A 62 -8.10 -19.60 2.42
N TYR A 63 -9.32 -20.09 2.64
CA TYR A 63 -9.85 -20.32 3.98
C TYR A 63 -8.99 -21.33 4.76
N ALA A 64 -8.64 -22.45 4.12
CA ALA A 64 -7.76 -23.46 4.72
C ALA A 64 -6.36 -22.91 5.01
N LEU A 65 -5.81 -22.08 4.11
CA LEU A 65 -4.52 -21.41 4.30
C LEU A 65 -4.56 -20.47 5.51
N LEU A 66 -5.58 -19.63 5.63
CA LEU A 66 -5.71 -18.68 6.74
C LEU A 66 -5.92 -19.37 8.09
N LEU A 67 -6.62 -20.51 8.12
CA LEU A 67 -6.77 -21.33 9.32
C LEU A 67 -5.47 -22.03 9.74
N SER A 68 -4.71 -22.53 8.77
CA SER A 68 -3.50 -23.32 9.04
C SER A 68 -2.26 -22.47 9.29
N GLN A 69 -2.21 -21.24 8.76
CA GLN A 69 -1.04 -20.35 8.83
C GLN A 69 -1.45 -18.95 9.37
N PRO A 70 -1.49 -18.77 10.70
CA PRO A 70 -1.89 -17.50 11.32
C PRO A 70 -1.05 -16.30 10.89
N GLU A 71 0.22 -16.50 10.54
CA GLU A 71 1.12 -15.48 10.04
C GLU A 71 0.70 -14.94 8.67
N VAL A 72 0.13 -15.79 7.80
CA VAL A 72 -0.41 -15.38 6.50
C VAL A 72 -1.66 -14.54 6.71
N ALA A 73 -2.54 -14.95 7.62
CA ALA A 73 -3.73 -14.18 7.98
C ALA A 73 -3.37 -12.81 8.58
N ALA A 74 -2.39 -12.78 9.48
CA ALA A 74 -1.88 -11.55 10.06
C ALA A 74 -1.26 -10.63 9.00
N GLY A 75 -0.48 -11.17 8.06
CA GLY A 75 0.13 -10.42 6.97
C GLY A 75 -0.89 -9.80 6.02
N ALA A 76 -1.89 -10.59 5.59
CA ALA A 76 -2.98 -10.12 4.73
C ALA A 76 -3.78 -9.00 5.40
N ALA A 77 -4.18 -9.20 6.66
CA ALA A 77 -4.89 -8.19 7.44
C ALA A 77 -4.05 -6.92 7.63
N ALA A 78 -2.78 -7.05 8.00
CA ALA A 78 -1.87 -5.91 8.16
C ALA A 78 -1.70 -5.11 6.85
N GLY A 79 -1.65 -5.79 5.70
CA GLY A 79 -1.61 -5.15 4.38
C GLY A 79 -2.83 -4.27 4.13
N LEU A 80 -4.03 -4.80 4.38
CA LEU A 80 -5.28 -4.05 4.25
C LEU A 80 -5.37 -2.88 5.24
N LEU A 81 -4.95 -3.09 6.49
CA LEU A 81 -4.92 -2.04 7.52
C LEU A 81 -4.02 -0.87 7.10
N LEU A 82 -2.83 -1.14 6.58
CA LEU A 82 -1.93 -0.09 6.11
C LEU A 82 -2.50 0.66 4.89
N ARG A 83 -3.11 -0.05 3.95
CA ARG A 83 -3.59 0.52 2.69
C ARG A 83 -4.92 1.27 2.81
N TYR A 84 -5.81 0.87 3.70
CA TYR A 84 -7.17 1.41 3.72
C TYR A 84 -7.54 2.07 5.04
N PHE A 85 -6.87 1.70 6.13
CA PHE A 85 -7.21 2.16 7.47
C PHE A 85 -6.03 2.87 8.15
N PHE A 86 -5.08 3.42 7.39
CA PHE A 86 -4.01 4.21 7.97
C PHE A 86 -4.41 5.70 8.05
N PRO A 87 -4.31 6.35 9.22
CA PRO A 87 -3.91 5.81 10.52
C PRO A 87 -5.00 4.95 11.18
N LEU A 88 -4.58 3.90 11.91
CA LEU A 88 -5.48 2.87 12.47
C LEU A 88 -6.56 3.48 13.39
N PRO A 89 -7.86 3.39 13.02
CA PRO A 89 -8.95 3.86 13.86
C PRO A 89 -9.01 3.10 15.19
N PRO A 90 -9.31 3.78 16.31
CA PRO A 90 -9.56 3.11 17.58
C PRO A 90 -10.72 2.10 17.47
N GLY A 91 -10.60 0.95 18.12
CA GLY A 91 -11.64 -0.08 18.14
C GLY A 91 -11.71 -0.97 16.89
N LEU A 92 -11.00 -0.63 15.80
CA LEU A 92 -11.12 -1.37 14.54
C LEU A 92 -10.70 -2.84 14.68
N LEU A 93 -9.62 -3.10 15.43
CA LEU A 93 -9.14 -4.47 15.61
C LEU A 93 -10.11 -5.30 16.44
N GLU A 94 -10.72 -4.70 17.46
CA GLU A 94 -11.73 -5.34 18.30
C GLU A 94 -12.99 -5.65 17.48
N ASP A 95 -13.50 -4.66 16.74
CA ASP A 95 -14.73 -4.80 15.94
C ASP A 95 -14.59 -5.81 14.80
N LEU A 96 -13.38 -6.01 14.27
CA LEU A 96 -13.09 -7.01 13.23
C LEU A 96 -12.65 -8.36 13.81
N GLY A 97 -12.57 -8.54 15.13
CA GLY A 97 -12.09 -9.77 15.75
C GLY A 97 -10.58 -10.03 15.57
N LEU A 98 -9.81 -9.02 15.18
CA LEU A 98 -8.37 -9.09 14.90
C LEU A 98 -7.49 -8.73 16.12
N HIS A 99 -8.08 -8.29 17.23
CA HIS A 99 -7.35 -7.81 18.40
C HIS A 99 -6.33 -8.84 18.91
N ASN A 100 -6.74 -10.10 19.12
CA ASN A 100 -5.84 -11.12 19.66
C ASN A 100 -4.64 -11.42 18.74
N SER A 101 -4.83 -11.29 17.43
CA SER A 101 -3.79 -11.60 16.43
C SER A 101 -2.87 -10.40 16.14
N LEU A 102 -3.36 -9.17 16.26
CA LEU A 102 -2.66 -7.97 15.76
C LEU A 102 -2.50 -6.84 16.81
N ALA A 103 -2.97 -7.01 18.04
CA ALA A 103 -2.88 -5.98 19.07
C ALA A 103 -1.43 -5.54 19.33
N GLY A 104 -1.24 -4.23 19.50
CA GLY A 104 0.04 -3.62 19.85
C GLY A 104 1.08 -3.54 18.72
N ARG A 105 1.10 -4.48 17.76
CA ARG A 105 2.13 -4.54 16.71
C ARG A 105 1.63 -5.12 15.37
N TRP A 106 0.46 -4.70 14.90
CA TRP A 106 -0.10 -5.17 13.62
C TRP A 106 0.89 -5.11 12.44
N ALA A 107 1.77 -4.09 12.42
CA ALA A 107 2.78 -3.90 11.38
C ALA A 107 3.93 -4.94 11.40
N ASP A 108 4.16 -5.65 12.50
CA ASP A 108 5.21 -6.68 12.59
C ASP A 108 4.90 -7.91 11.71
N ALA A 109 3.62 -8.08 11.32
CA ALA A 109 3.19 -9.13 10.41
C ALA A 109 3.52 -8.81 8.93
N LEU A 110 3.87 -7.56 8.62
CA LEU A 110 4.24 -7.18 7.26
C LEU A 110 5.61 -7.77 6.87
N ARG A 111 5.76 -7.99 5.57
CA ARG A 111 7.04 -8.31 4.93
C ARG A 111 7.34 -7.28 3.81
N PRO A 112 8.59 -7.14 3.37
CA PRO A 112 9.85 -7.58 4.01
C PRO A 112 10.04 -7.07 5.44
N VAL A 113 10.94 -7.71 6.19
CA VAL A 113 11.40 -7.17 7.48
C VAL A 113 12.49 -6.12 7.26
N LEU A 114 12.60 -5.16 8.19
CA LEU A 114 13.66 -4.14 8.12
C LEU A 114 15.05 -4.79 8.06
N GLY A 115 15.87 -4.33 7.13
CA GLY A 115 17.22 -4.82 6.88
C GLY A 115 17.31 -6.06 6.00
N GLU A 116 16.19 -6.62 5.52
CA GLU A 116 16.21 -7.75 4.60
C GLU A 116 16.92 -7.39 3.29
N ARG A 117 17.87 -8.23 2.85
CA ARG A 117 18.82 -7.91 1.76
C ARG A 117 18.61 -8.79 0.52
N PHE A 118 18.81 -8.19 -0.65
CA PHE A 118 18.70 -8.86 -1.95
C PHE A 118 19.77 -8.35 -2.92
N LYS A 119 20.33 -9.25 -3.72
CA LYS A 119 21.40 -8.90 -4.66
C LYS A 119 20.95 -7.90 -5.74
N ASP A 120 19.72 -8.06 -6.22
CA ASP A 120 19.19 -7.28 -7.33
C ASP A 120 17.66 -7.11 -7.25
N ARG A 121 17.12 -6.26 -8.14
CA ARG A 121 15.68 -6.00 -8.23
C ARG A 121 14.88 -7.23 -8.67
N ASP A 122 15.50 -8.19 -9.37
CA ASP A 122 14.85 -9.42 -9.80
C ASP A 122 14.61 -10.37 -8.61
N ALA A 123 15.57 -10.47 -7.68
CA ALA A 123 15.43 -11.24 -6.46
C ALA A 123 14.30 -10.70 -5.56
N ILE A 124 14.19 -9.37 -5.43
CA ILE A 124 13.07 -8.73 -4.71
C ILE A 124 11.74 -9.07 -5.39
N TRP A 125 11.68 -8.93 -6.72
CA TRP A 125 10.47 -9.21 -7.50
C TRP A 125 10.04 -10.68 -7.42
N ARG A 126 10.97 -11.64 -7.41
CA ARG A 126 10.62 -13.06 -7.27
C ARG A 126 9.99 -13.39 -5.91
N VAL A 127 10.38 -12.68 -4.85
CA VAL A 127 9.88 -12.94 -3.49
C VAL A 127 8.61 -12.15 -3.20
N TYR A 128 8.55 -10.88 -3.59
CA TYR A 128 7.44 -9.98 -3.24
C TYR A 128 6.57 -9.54 -4.41
N GLY A 129 6.87 -9.95 -5.64
CA GLY A 129 6.12 -9.60 -6.84
C GLY A 129 6.07 -8.10 -7.11
N GLY A 130 5.00 -7.67 -7.78
CA GLY A 130 4.73 -6.27 -8.10
C GLY A 130 5.65 -5.70 -9.18
N GLN A 131 5.94 -4.40 -9.09
CA GLN A 131 6.70 -3.66 -10.11
C GLN A 131 8.21 -3.91 -9.99
N LYS A 132 8.81 -4.44 -11.06
CA LYS A 132 10.25 -4.74 -11.13
C LYS A 132 11.10 -3.54 -11.57
N MET A 133 10.62 -2.77 -12.55
CA MET A 133 11.45 -1.81 -13.29
C MET A 133 11.44 -0.39 -12.72
N GLY A 134 10.29 0.06 -12.20
CA GLY A 134 10.14 1.41 -11.67
C GLY A 134 10.91 1.65 -10.37
N GLY A 135 11.42 2.88 -10.21
CA GLY A 135 11.93 3.39 -8.94
C GLY A 135 10.80 3.57 -7.90
N ILE A 136 9.57 3.80 -8.35
CA ILE A 136 8.38 3.94 -7.52
C ILE A 136 7.35 2.92 -7.99
N GLY A 137 6.84 2.09 -7.07
CA GLY A 137 5.80 1.13 -7.41
C GLY A 137 5.40 0.24 -6.24
N CYS A 138 4.25 -0.42 -6.37
CA CYS A 138 3.78 -1.35 -5.35
C CYS A 138 4.39 -2.75 -5.54
N LEU A 139 4.65 -3.42 -4.43
CA LEU A 139 4.86 -4.87 -4.39
C LEU A 139 3.49 -5.59 -4.49
N ALA A 140 3.46 -6.92 -4.54
CA ALA A 140 2.22 -7.70 -4.72
C ALA A 140 1.18 -7.47 -3.61
N ASP A 141 1.63 -7.09 -2.41
CA ASP A 141 0.75 -6.70 -1.30
C ASP A 141 0.03 -5.35 -1.49
N GLY A 142 0.36 -4.62 -2.55
CA GLY A 142 -0.21 -3.31 -2.90
C GLY A 142 0.32 -2.16 -2.05
N ILE A 143 1.37 -2.36 -1.26
CA ILE A 143 2.02 -1.30 -0.48
C ILE A 143 3.13 -0.66 -1.31
N LEU A 144 3.12 0.67 -1.37
CA LEU A 144 4.06 1.46 -2.16
C LEU A 144 5.49 1.28 -1.65
N SER A 145 6.41 1.16 -2.61
CA SER A 145 7.84 1.05 -2.39
C SER A 145 8.59 2.05 -3.29
N ALA A 146 9.52 2.79 -2.71
CA ALA A 146 10.48 3.64 -3.39
C ALA A 146 11.85 2.97 -3.34
N PHE A 147 12.54 2.92 -4.47
CA PHE A 147 13.82 2.24 -4.65
C PHE A 147 14.84 3.26 -5.10
N SER A 148 15.91 3.37 -4.33
CA SER A 148 17.00 4.31 -4.52
C SER A 148 18.32 3.55 -4.67
N ASP A 149 18.96 3.72 -5.82
CA ASP A 149 20.27 3.13 -6.15
C ASP A 149 21.29 4.27 -6.22
N ASP A 150 22.38 4.21 -5.46
CA ASP A 150 23.44 5.24 -5.46
C ASP A 150 24.10 5.44 -6.84
N LYS A 151 23.99 4.46 -7.74
CA LYS A 151 24.40 4.56 -9.15
C LYS A 151 23.24 4.69 -10.13
N GLY A 152 22.04 4.90 -9.60
CA GLY A 152 20.86 5.19 -10.37
C GLY A 152 20.99 6.49 -11.17
N PRO A 153 20.03 6.74 -12.07
CA PRO A 153 20.02 7.95 -12.89
C PRO A 153 19.78 9.23 -12.08
N TYR A 154 19.40 9.10 -10.81
CA TYR A 154 19.04 10.20 -9.93
C TYR A 154 20.02 10.30 -8.77
N ASP A 155 20.38 11.55 -8.43
CA ASP A 155 21.17 11.88 -7.24
C ASP A 155 20.24 11.93 -6.03
N ASP A 156 19.68 10.76 -5.68
CA ASP A 156 18.99 10.57 -4.42
C ASP A 156 20.01 10.56 -3.30
N GLY A 157 19.66 11.16 -2.17
CA GLY A 157 20.61 11.20 -1.06
C GLY A 157 19.98 11.62 0.23
N ARG A 158 20.77 11.49 1.29
CA ARG A 158 20.41 12.05 2.59
C ARG A 158 20.53 13.57 2.52
N ILE A 159 19.52 14.25 3.05
CA ILE A 159 19.62 15.70 3.27
C ILE A 159 20.67 15.90 4.38
N PRO A 160 21.72 16.71 4.14
CA PRO A 160 22.78 16.95 5.12
C PRO A 160 22.24 17.31 6.50
N ASP A 161 22.93 16.85 7.55
CA ASP A 161 22.58 17.07 8.96
C ASP A 161 21.22 16.49 9.40
N THR A 162 20.60 15.65 8.57
CA THR A 162 19.36 14.93 8.87
C THR A 162 19.47 13.46 8.46
N ASN A 163 18.51 12.64 8.89
CA ASN A 163 18.30 11.29 8.36
C ASN A 163 17.24 11.24 7.24
N TRP A 164 16.77 12.39 6.75
CA TRP A 164 15.74 12.47 5.72
C TRP A 164 16.33 12.20 4.34
N VAL A 165 15.52 11.66 3.44
CA VAL A 165 15.89 11.36 2.07
C VAL A 165 15.32 12.42 1.14
N ALA A 166 16.16 12.95 0.26
CA ALA A 166 15.75 13.71 -0.90
C ALA A 166 15.64 12.73 -2.07
N TYR A 167 14.41 12.30 -2.38
CA TYR A 167 14.13 11.29 -3.40
C TYR A 167 13.55 11.95 -4.66
N VAL A 168 14.15 11.69 -5.82
CA VAL A 168 13.71 12.27 -7.09
C VAL A 168 12.47 11.54 -7.61
N GLY A 169 11.53 12.31 -8.16
CA GLY A 169 10.29 11.77 -8.71
C GLY A 169 10.47 10.88 -9.93
N ASP A 170 9.37 10.25 -10.33
CA ASP A 170 9.30 9.40 -11.51
C ASP A 170 9.29 10.20 -12.83
N GLY A 171 9.79 9.58 -13.89
CA GLY A 171 9.97 10.16 -15.23
C GLY A 171 11.42 10.49 -15.53
N LEU A 172 12.02 9.79 -16.50
CA LEU A 172 13.46 9.81 -16.83
C LEU A 172 13.90 10.95 -17.76
N SER A 173 12.98 11.55 -18.51
CA SER A 173 13.27 12.65 -19.45
C SER A 173 12.10 13.63 -19.52
N GLY A 174 12.40 14.89 -19.85
CA GLY A 174 11.42 15.98 -19.85
C GLY A 174 10.90 16.36 -18.46
N ASP A 175 10.03 17.38 -18.41
CA ASP A 175 9.44 17.85 -17.16
C ASP A 175 8.52 16.79 -16.56
N GLN A 176 8.77 16.46 -15.30
CA GLN A 176 7.99 15.46 -14.57
C GLN A 176 6.57 15.95 -14.28
N LYS A 177 5.63 15.01 -14.28
CA LYS A 177 4.19 15.24 -14.04
C LYS A 177 3.71 14.39 -12.86
N ILE A 178 2.59 14.78 -12.27
CA ILE A 178 1.85 13.95 -11.31
C ILE A 178 1.08 12.89 -12.11
N THR A 179 1.80 11.87 -12.54
CA THR A 179 1.29 10.64 -13.16
C THR A 179 2.10 9.47 -12.62
N ASP A 180 1.59 8.26 -12.78
CA ASP A 180 2.32 7.02 -12.46
C ASP A 180 2.87 7.04 -11.02
N GLY A 181 4.18 6.84 -10.82
CA GLY A 181 4.79 6.84 -9.50
C GLY A 181 4.59 8.15 -8.73
N ASN A 182 4.61 9.30 -9.40
CA ASN A 182 4.43 10.59 -8.74
C ASN A 182 3.00 10.82 -8.25
N GLU A 183 2.01 10.22 -8.91
CA GLU A 183 0.61 10.22 -8.46
C GLU A 183 0.48 9.41 -7.17
N LEU A 184 1.03 8.19 -7.14
CA LEU A 184 1.03 7.34 -5.93
C LEU A 184 1.72 8.03 -4.74
N MET A 185 2.84 8.72 -4.97
CA MET A 185 3.52 9.51 -3.93
C MET A 185 2.65 10.67 -3.45
N ALA A 186 1.93 11.36 -4.35
CA ALA A 186 1.02 12.44 -3.97
C ALA A 186 -0.15 11.93 -3.11
N GLU A 187 -0.71 10.77 -3.44
CA GLU A 187 -1.75 10.11 -2.64
C GLU A 187 -1.24 9.73 -1.25
N HIS A 188 -0.04 9.16 -1.16
CA HIS A 188 0.59 8.83 0.14
C HIS A 188 0.86 10.07 0.98
N GLN A 189 1.29 11.17 0.36
CA GLN A 189 1.47 12.44 1.03
C GLN A 189 0.15 12.96 1.60
N ALA A 190 -0.92 12.96 0.81
CA ALA A 190 -2.23 13.46 1.22
C ALA A 190 -2.82 12.63 2.38
N ALA A 191 -2.63 11.31 2.35
CA ALA A 191 -3.08 10.40 3.40
C ALA A 191 -2.13 10.32 4.61
N GLY A 192 -0.93 10.93 4.54
CA GLY A 192 0.12 10.74 5.54
C GLY A 192 0.56 9.27 5.69
N ARG A 193 0.40 8.47 4.63
CA ARG A 193 0.61 7.02 4.65
C ARG A 193 2.09 6.69 4.44
N PRO A 194 2.67 5.81 5.27
CA PRO A 194 4.05 5.40 5.09
C PRO A 194 4.21 4.45 3.89
N LEU A 195 5.39 4.47 3.29
CA LEU A 195 5.82 3.61 2.19
C LEU A 195 7.18 2.98 2.52
N ARG A 196 7.53 1.92 1.79
CA ARG A 196 8.83 1.25 1.97
C ARG A 196 9.91 2.01 1.23
N TYR A 197 11.03 2.30 1.90
CA TYR A 197 12.23 2.81 1.25
C TYR A 197 13.26 1.69 1.15
N TRP A 198 13.57 1.32 -0.09
CA TRP A 198 14.63 0.40 -0.46
C TRP A 198 15.85 1.19 -0.90
N HIS A 199 17.00 0.80 -0.39
CA HIS A 199 18.27 1.45 -0.72
C HIS A 199 19.31 0.42 -1.13
N LYS A 200 20.09 0.76 -2.15
CA LYS A 200 21.27 0.03 -2.57
C LYS A 200 22.48 0.97 -2.53
N PRO A 201 23.33 0.85 -1.51
CA PRO A 201 24.61 1.53 -1.50
C PRO A 201 25.50 1.09 -2.66
N PHE A 202 26.43 1.96 -3.08
CA PHE A 202 27.36 1.61 -4.16
C PHE A 202 28.13 0.31 -3.86
N GLN A 203 28.06 -0.65 -4.80
CA GLN A 203 28.67 -1.98 -4.71
C GLN A 203 28.13 -2.90 -3.60
N GLU A 204 26.99 -2.56 -3.00
CA GLU A 204 26.30 -3.40 -2.02
C GLU A 204 24.99 -4.00 -2.56
N ASP A 205 24.42 -4.92 -1.80
CA ASP A 205 23.08 -5.46 -2.03
C ASP A 205 21.99 -4.44 -1.68
N TRP A 206 20.83 -4.54 -2.34
CA TRP A 206 19.61 -3.85 -1.94
C TRP A 206 19.21 -4.27 -0.52
N SER A 207 18.62 -3.34 0.23
CA SER A 207 17.97 -3.66 1.50
C SER A 207 16.67 -2.89 1.68
N PHE A 208 15.69 -3.51 2.34
CA PHE A 208 14.54 -2.77 2.85
C PHE A 208 14.99 -1.97 4.07
N GLU A 209 15.43 -0.74 3.84
CA GLU A 209 16.17 0.01 4.84
C GLU A 209 15.27 0.56 5.94
N THR A 210 14.18 1.23 5.55
CA THR A 210 13.24 1.83 6.51
C THR A 210 11.88 2.09 5.89
N TRP A 211 10.87 2.17 6.74
CA TRP A 211 9.63 2.86 6.41
C TRP A 211 9.86 4.38 6.40
N VAL A 212 9.21 5.08 5.49
CA VAL A 212 9.27 6.55 5.40
C VAL A 212 7.89 7.14 5.19
N VAL A 213 7.71 8.39 5.58
CA VAL A 213 6.53 9.21 5.23
C VAL A 213 6.98 10.42 4.41
N ILE A 214 6.15 10.84 3.46
CA ILE A 214 6.41 12.03 2.65
C ILE A 214 6.03 13.25 3.48
N VAL A 215 7.03 14.07 3.84
CA VAL A 215 6.82 15.28 4.65
C VAL A 215 6.78 16.54 3.81
N GLN A 216 7.36 16.51 2.62
CA GLN A 216 7.32 17.64 1.70
C GLN A 216 7.45 17.16 0.25
N ARG A 217 6.85 17.92 -0.66
CA ARG A 217 7.04 17.82 -2.11
C ARG A 217 7.55 19.16 -2.62
N ARG A 218 8.67 19.15 -3.34
CA ARG A 218 9.26 20.33 -3.98
C ARG A 218 9.41 20.08 -5.48
N PHE A 219 9.64 21.15 -6.22
CA PHE A 219 10.16 21.08 -7.57
C PHE A 219 11.56 21.66 -7.62
N ARG A 220 12.46 21.02 -8.35
CA ARG A 220 13.80 21.52 -8.62
C ARG A 220 14.14 21.40 -10.12
N TRP A 221 15.22 22.05 -10.50
CA TRP A 221 15.87 21.77 -11.76
C TRP A 221 16.79 20.57 -11.60
N GLY A 222 16.74 19.66 -12.56
CA GLY A 222 17.65 18.51 -12.66
C GLY A 222 18.05 18.27 -14.11
N ILE A 223 18.81 17.20 -14.33
CA ILE A 223 19.26 16.78 -15.66
C ILE A 223 18.59 15.43 -15.96
N GLY A 224 17.85 15.35 -17.07
CA GLY A 224 17.25 14.11 -17.53
C GLY A 224 18.28 13.11 -18.05
N GLU A 225 17.83 11.89 -18.31
CA GLU A 225 18.65 10.85 -18.97
C GLU A 225 19.14 11.32 -20.35
N ASP A 226 18.33 12.14 -21.04
CA ASP A 226 18.63 12.84 -22.29
C ASP A 226 19.69 13.96 -22.16
N LYS A 227 20.27 14.15 -20.96
CA LYS A 227 21.27 15.16 -20.60
C LYS A 227 20.77 16.60 -20.74
N ARG A 228 19.45 16.82 -20.76
CA ARG A 228 18.85 18.15 -20.84
C ARG A 228 18.33 18.61 -19.48
N PRO A 229 18.34 19.94 -19.21
CA PRO A 229 17.65 20.48 -18.05
C PRO A 229 16.16 20.18 -18.09
N ARG A 230 15.60 19.84 -16.92
CA ARG A 230 14.17 19.53 -16.74
C ARG A 230 13.69 19.93 -15.35
N ARG A 231 12.38 20.07 -15.19
CA ARG A 231 11.71 20.14 -13.90
C ARG A 231 11.49 18.73 -13.35
N GLU A 232 11.97 18.49 -12.13
CA GLU A 232 11.75 17.22 -11.43
C GLU A 232 11.18 17.45 -10.04
N PHE A 233 10.37 16.51 -9.58
CA PHE A 233 9.91 16.45 -8.21
C PHE A 233 11.06 16.04 -7.29
N LEU A 234 11.09 16.67 -6.12
CA LEU A 234 11.89 16.23 -4.99
C LEU A 234 10.93 15.89 -3.84
N TRP A 235 10.81 14.60 -3.56
CA TRP A 235 10.06 14.06 -2.46
C TRP A 235 10.97 14.01 -1.23
N VAL A 236 10.61 14.75 -0.19
CA VAL A 236 11.33 14.73 1.08
C VAL A 236 10.71 13.67 1.97
N LEU A 237 11.48 12.61 2.24
CA LEU A 237 11.03 11.43 2.97
C LEU A 237 11.66 11.42 4.37
N ALA A 238 10.83 11.39 5.40
CA ALA A 238 11.29 11.26 6.77
C ALA A 238 11.18 9.79 7.22
N PRO A 239 12.25 9.18 7.75
CA PRO A 239 12.18 7.85 8.37
C PRO A 239 11.13 7.83 9.48
N SER A 240 10.30 6.79 9.49
CA SER A 240 9.23 6.66 10.47
C SER A 240 9.08 5.21 10.88
N PRO A 241 9.26 4.85 12.16
CA PRO A 241 8.84 3.53 12.59
C PRO A 241 7.31 3.48 12.53
N LEU A 242 6.73 2.44 11.92
CA LEU A 242 5.27 2.25 11.86
C LEU A 242 4.59 2.29 13.25
N ARG A 243 5.39 2.14 14.32
CA ARG A 243 4.98 2.23 15.73
C ARG A 243 4.70 3.66 16.24
N SER A 244 5.27 4.71 15.65
CA SER A 244 5.30 6.07 16.25
C SER A 244 4.31 7.09 15.69
N LEU A 245 3.53 6.75 14.64
CA LEU A 245 2.68 7.70 13.94
C LEU A 245 1.48 8.24 14.76
N ARG A 246 1.38 7.90 16.06
CA ARG A 246 0.37 8.45 16.99
C ARG A 246 0.70 9.81 17.63
N ARG A 247 1.90 10.41 17.47
CA ARG A 247 2.25 11.64 18.24
C ARG A 247 2.89 12.83 17.51
N GLY A 248 3.24 12.76 16.22
CA GLY A 248 4.13 13.79 15.63
C GLY A 248 3.51 14.84 14.70
N LEU A 249 2.41 14.56 14.00
CA LEU A 249 2.06 15.34 12.80
C LEU A 249 1.17 16.58 13.04
N ARG A 250 0.72 16.85 14.28
CA ARG A 250 -0.09 18.04 14.59
C ARG A 250 0.71 19.30 14.97
N THR A 251 2.01 19.21 15.20
CA THR A 251 2.81 20.34 15.73
C THR A 251 3.70 21.05 14.70
N LEU A 252 3.74 20.60 13.45
CA LEU A 252 4.62 21.18 12.42
C LEU A 252 3.90 22.00 11.34
N TRP A 253 2.58 22.19 11.44
CA TRP A 253 1.77 22.92 10.44
C TRP A 253 1.16 24.24 10.96
N GLN A 254 1.87 24.92 11.88
CA GLN A 254 1.59 26.31 12.23
C GLN A 254 2.89 27.09 12.44
N ARG A 255 3.66 27.33 11.37
CA ARG A 255 4.50 28.52 11.20
C ARG A 255 4.66 28.83 9.72
#